data_AF-A0A0U1R1J2-F1
#
_entry.id   AF-A0A0U1R1J2-F1
#
_cell.length_a   1.000
_cell.length_b   1.000
_cell.length_c   1.000
_cell.angle_alpha   90.00
_cell.angle_beta   90.00
_cell.angle_gamma   90.00
#
_symmetry.space_group_name_H-M   'P 1'
#
loop_
_entity.id
_entity.type
_entity.pdbx_description
1 polymer ?
#
loop_
_entity_poly.entity_id
_entity_poly.type
_entity_poly.pdbx_seq_one_letter_code
_entity_poly.pdbx_strand_id
1 'polypeptide(L)'
;MNPVNNNSAQQCGKRGRDIQLVLERWGGWAANEYSGVDYSHIAAGFKGVLPNTSKSRLSCCDSDGLVVDAAVGSLKKVGRDEDYALIEQHYKKGISKSAIARKQKCSEGKIRLKLMMAETFVDACLIMSGAKLEMDEWTHKSEIEKIT
;
A
#
# COMPACT_ATOMS: atom_id res chain seq x y z
N MET A 1 38.36 -9.68 25.70
CA MET A 1 36.89 -9.72 25.70
C MET A 1 36.37 -8.30 25.60
N ASN A 2 35.73 -7.93 24.49
CA ASN A 2 34.99 -6.67 24.38
C ASN A 2 33.49 -6.99 24.54
N PRO A 3 32.72 -6.22 25.32
CA PRO A 3 31.30 -6.43 25.44
C PRO A 3 30.63 -6.07 24.10
N VAL A 4 29.90 -7.04 23.55
CA VAL A 4 29.01 -6.85 22.40
C VAL A 4 27.92 -5.86 22.81
N ASN A 5 27.94 -4.68 22.19
CA ASN A 5 26.94 -3.64 22.39
C ASN A 5 25.59 -4.15 21.89
N ASN A 6 24.74 -4.59 22.82
CA ASN A 6 23.43 -5.15 22.54
C ASN A 6 22.38 -4.02 22.46
N ASN A 7 22.42 -3.25 21.38
CA ASN A 7 21.40 -2.22 21.08
C ASN A 7 20.24 -2.76 20.22
N SER A 8 20.01 -4.08 20.24
CA SER A 8 18.89 -4.73 19.55
C SER A 8 17.57 -4.70 20.34
N ALA A 9 17.57 -4.14 21.57
CA ALA A 9 16.45 -4.21 22.51
C ALA A 9 15.65 -2.90 22.65
N GLN A 10 15.61 -2.05 21.62
CA GLN A 10 14.77 -0.85 21.65
C GLN A 10 13.87 -0.72 20.40
N GLN A 11 12.92 -1.65 20.27
CA GLN A 11 11.73 -1.49 19.42
C GLN A 11 10.41 -1.79 20.17
N CYS A 12 10.42 -1.78 21.50
CA CYS A 12 9.20 -1.86 22.30
C CYS A 12 8.57 -0.45 22.40
N GLY A 13 7.76 -0.07 21.41
CA GLY A 13 6.98 1.18 21.45
C GLY A 13 6.76 1.92 20.12
N LYS A 14 7.02 1.30 18.95
CA LYS A 14 6.72 1.96 17.67
C LYS A 14 5.23 1.82 17.34
N ARG A 15 4.55 2.96 17.21
CA ARG A 15 3.19 3.11 16.66
C ARG A 15 3.08 2.29 15.37
N GLY A 16 2.07 1.43 15.24
CA GLY A 16 1.84 0.66 14.01
C GLY A 16 1.45 1.57 12.85
N ARG A 17 1.99 1.33 11.65
CA ARG A 17 1.60 2.04 10.43
C ARG A 17 0.15 1.69 10.07
N ASP A 18 -0.60 2.66 9.56
CA ASP A 18 -1.83 2.38 8.84
C ASP A 18 -1.48 1.75 7.49
N ILE A 19 -1.39 0.42 7.48
CA ILE A 19 -1.01 -0.36 6.30
C ILE A 19 -1.97 -0.15 5.13
N GLN A 20 -3.25 0.13 5.40
CA GLN A 20 -4.24 0.35 4.33
C GLN A 20 -3.92 1.65 3.60
N LEU A 21 -3.60 2.71 4.35
CA LEU A 21 -3.20 3.99 3.79
C LEU A 21 -1.87 3.91 3.03
N VAL A 22 -0.90 3.16 3.56
CA VAL A 22 0.37 2.86 2.88
C VAL A 22 0.13 2.16 1.54
N LEU A 23 -0.70 1.10 1.52
CA LEU A 23 -1.02 0.35 0.31
C LEU A 23 -1.87 1.15 -0.68
N GLU A 24 -2.71 2.07 -0.22
CA GLU A 24 -3.44 3.00 -1.10
C GLU A 24 -2.50 3.89 -1.89
N ARG A 25 -1.46 4.44 -1.23
CA ARG A 25 -0.46 5.29 -1.86
C ARG A 25 0.50 4.53 -2.76
N TRP A 26 0.97 3.36 -2.30
CA TRP A 26 1.73 2.44 -3.15
C TRP A 26 0.93 2.04 -4.39
N GLY A 27 -0.38 1.78 -4.24
CA GLY A 27 -1.25 1.46 -5.35
C GLY A 27 -1.41 2.59 -6.37
N GLY A 28 -1.33 3.86 -5.93
CA GLY A 28 -1.28 5.02 -6.82
C GLY A 28 0.06 5.11 -7.56
N TRP A 29 1.16 4.94 -6.84
CA TRP A 29 2.51 4.91 -7.39
C TRP A 29 2.70 3.78 -8.43
N ALA A 30 2.38 2.55 -8.05
CA ALA A 30 2.52 1.36 -8.90
C ALA A 30 1.56 1.33 -10.11
N ALA A 31 0.47 2.10 -10.08
CA ALA A 31 -0.40 2.29 -11.24
C ALA A 31 0.18 3.30 -12.23
N ASN A 32 0.89 4.32 -11.73
CA ASN A 32 1.48 5.39 -12.52
C ASN A 32 2.86 5.04 -13.10
N GLU A 33 3.61 4.09 -12.53
CA GLU A 33 4.85 3.59 -13.16
C GLU A 33 4.62 3.03 -14.57
N TYR A 34 3.38 2.61 -14.88
CA TYR A 34 2.98 2.14 -16.21
C TYR A 34 2.32 3.22 -17.09
N SER A 35 2.04 4.41 -16.55
CA SER A 35 1.57 5.55 -17.34
C SER A 35 2.78 6.27 -17.92
N GLY A 36 3.37 5.67 -18.95
CA GLY A 36 4.18 6.41 -19.90
C GLY A 36 3.29 7.50 -20.50
N VAL A 37 3.38 8.70 -19.92
CA VAL A 37 2.88 9.97 -20.46
C VAL A 37 1.54 9.83 -21.19
N ASP A 38 0.45 9.73 -20.42
CA ASP A 38 -0.91 9.68 -20.98
C ASP A 38 -1.31 11.09 -21.50
N TYR A 39 -0.71 11.49 -22.62
CA TYR A 39 -1.19 12.61 -23.42
C TYR A 39 -2.55 12.18 -23.97
N SER A 40 -3.63 12.54 -23.29
CA SER A 40 -4.96 12.42 -23.87
C SER A 40 -4.96 13.12 -25.24
N HIS A 41 -5.45 12.46 -26.28
CA HIS A 41 -5.76 13.09 -27.57
C HIS A 41 -6.95 14.06 -27.44
N ILE A 42 -6.87 15.02 -26.53
CA ILE A 42 -7.78 16.16 -26.54
C ILE A 42 -7.31 17.05 -27.67
N ALA A 43 -8.17 17.24 -28.68
CA ALA A 43 -7.96 18.24 -29.72
C ALA A 43 -7.61 19.58 -29.06
N ALA A 44 -6.57 20.26 -29.55
CA ALA A 44 -5.96 21.44 -28.92
C ALA A 44 -6.91 22.62 -28.63
N GLY A 45 -8.20 22.55 -29.02
CA GLY A 45 -9.24 23.55 -28.76
C GLY A 45 -10.14 23.32 -27.52
N PHE A 46 -10.06 22.17 -26.82
CA PHE A 46 -10.91 21.87 -25.64
C PHE A 46 -10.13 21.75 -24.32
N LYS A 47 -8.88 22.21 -24.29
CA LYS A 47 -7.89 22.04 -23.20
C LYS A 47 -8.20 22.79 -21.88
N GLY A 48 -9.45 23.18 -21.64
CA GLY A 48 -9.84 23.92 -20.43
C GLY A 48 -11.28 23.73 -19.96
N VAL A 49 -12.08 22.87 -20.61
CA VAL A 49 -13.53 22.73 -20.31
C VAL A 49 -13.86 21.46 -19.52
N LEU A 50 -12.96 20.46 -19.50
CA LEU A 50 -13.16 19.24 -18.74
C LEU A 50 -12.11 19.18 -17.62
N PRO A 51 -12.51 19.18 -16.33
CA PRO A 51 -11.56 18.88 -15.26
C PRO A 51 -10.95 17.51 -15.57
N ASN A 52 -9.63 17.41 -15.57
CA ASN A 52 -8.90 16.19 -15.87
C ASN A 52 -9.51 15.02 -15.08
N THR A 53 -10.23 14.12 -15.75
CA THR A 53 -11.13 13.16 -15.09
C THR A 53 -10.41 11.94 -14.52
N SER A 54 -9.10 11.82 -14.73
CA SER A 54 -8.27 10.96 -13.90
C SER A 54 -8.09 11.64 -12.55
N LYS A 55 -8.97 11.35 -11.58
CA LYS A 55 -8.70 11.64 -10.17
C LYS A 55 -7.29 11.09 -9.89
N SER A 56 -6.31 11.97 -9.76
CA SER A 56 -4.93 11.57 -9.46
C SER A 56 -5.00 10.82 -8.14
N ARG A 57 -4.86 9.49 -8.19
CA ARG A 57 -4.81 8.69 -6.97
C ARG A 57 -3.61 9.19 -6.18
N LEU A 58 -3.77 9.33 -4.86
CA LEU A 58 -2.65 9.71 -4.01
C LEU A 58 -1.52 8.69 -4.22
N SER A 59 -0.33 9.17 -4.49
CA SER A 59 0.87 8.37 -4.76
C SER A 59 1.88 8.61 -3.63
N CYS A 60 2.72 7.62 -3.34
CA CYS A 60 3.96 7.84 -2.60
C CYS A 60 5.09 8.27 -3.55
N CYS A 61 6.24 8.63 -2.99
CA CYS A 61 7.48 8.87 -3.74
C CYS A 61 8.11 7.54 -4.18
N ASP A 62 9.08 7.61 -5.10
CA ASP A 62 9.72 6.41 -5.68
C ASP A 62 10.48 5.58 -4.64
N SER A 63 11.14 6.22 -3.67
CA SER A 63 11.84 5.54 -2.58
C SER A 63 10.88 4.69 -1.74
N ASP A 64 9.79 5.28 -1.27
CA ASP A 64 8.74 4.59 -0.52
C ASP A 64 8.06 3.51 -1.38
N GLY A 65 7.83 3.82 -2.66
CA GLY A 65 7.24 2.91 -3.64
C GLY A 65 8.03 1.62 -3.78
N LEU A 66 9.35 1.72 -3.97
CA LEU A 66 10.25 0.58 -4.08
C LEU A 66 10.31 -0.27 -2.81
N VAL A 67 10.32 0.36 -1.63
CA VAL A 67 10.34 -0.38 -0.35
C VAL A 67 9.03 -1.16 -0.16
N VAL A 68 7.88 -0.52 -0.44
CA VAL A 68 6.58 -1.19 -0.32
C VAL A 68 6.41 -2.25 -1.41
N ASP A 69 6.88 -2.02 -2.63
CA ASP A 69 6.87 -3.03 -3.71
C ASP A 69 7.68 -4.27 -3.34
N ALA A 70 8.86 -4.09 -2.74
CA ALA A 70 9.66 -5.21 -2.25
C ALA A 70 8.94 -6.01 -1.14
N ALA A 71 8.21 -5.33 -0.25
CA ALA A 71 7.42 -5.98 0.79
C ALA A 71 6.21 -6.73 0.21
N VAL A 72 5.47 -6.12 -0.73
CA VAL A 72 4.36 -6.78 -1.45
C VAL A 72 4.87 -7.96 -2.27
N GLY A 73 6.00 -7.81 -2.95
CA GLY A 73 6.67 -8.86 -3.71
C GLY A 73 7.13 -10.04 -2.85
N SER A 74 7.27 -9.86 -1.54
CA SER A 74 7.57 -10.96 -0.62
C SER A 74 6.44 -11.99 -0.52
N LEU A 75 5.18 -11.61 -0.81
CA LEU A 75 4.06 -12.56 -0.93
C LEU A 75 4.33 -13.62 -2.01
N LYS A 76 4.84 -13.22 -3.18
CA LYS A 76 5.23 -14.16 -4.24
C LYS A 76 6.39 -15.06 -3.81
N LYS A 77 7.39 -14.49 -3.12
CA LYS A 77 8.57 -15.24 -2.66
C LYS A 77 8.21 -16.38 -1.71
N VAL A 78 7.14 -16.23 -0.92
CA VAL A 78 6.65 -17.27 0.00
C VAL A 78 5.51 -18.13 -0.59
N GLY A 79 5.24 -18.03 -1.89
CA GLY A 79 4.20 -18.83 -2.57
C GLY A 79 2.76 -18.39 -2.30
N ARG A 80 2.54 -17.16 -1.80
CA ARG A 80 1.21 -16.59 -1.56
C ARG A 80 0.71 -15.78 -2.76
N ASP A 81 0.68 -16.41 -3.93
CA ASP A 81 0.32 -15.76 -5.19
C ASP A 81 -1.13 -15.24 -5.21
N GLU A 82 -2.05 -15.97 -4.56
CA GLU A 82 -3.44 -15.52 -4.43
C GLU A 82 -3.55 -14.19 -3.67
N ASP A 83 -2.77 -14.05 -2.60
CA ASP A 83 -2.79 -12.86 -1.74
C ASP A 83 -2.10 -11.68 -2.42
N TYR A 84 -1.00 -11.94 -3.14
CA TYR A 84 -0.38 -10.94 -4.00
C TYR A 84 -1.38 -10.43 -5.05
N ALA A 85 -2.05 -11.34 -5.76
CA ALA A 85 -3.01 -10.98 -6.79
C ALA A 85 -4.19 -10.19 -6.20
N LEU A 86 -4.58 -10.49 -4.95
CA LEU A 86 -5.64 -9.79 -4.25
C LEU A 86 -5.22 -8.35 -3.89
N ILE A 87 -3.99 -8.16 -3.39
CA ILE A 87 -3.40 -6.84 -3.12
C ILE A 87 -3.33 -6.02 -4.42
N GLU A 88 -2.81 -6.58 -5.52
CA GLU A 88 -2.76 -5.87 -6.79
C GLU A 88 -4.16 -5.50 -7.32
N GLN A 89 -5.13 -6.41 -7.25
CA GLN A 89 -6.49 -6.13 -7.70
C GLN A 89 -7.13 -4.98 -6.92
N HIS A 90 -6.97 -4.99 -5.59
CA HIS A 90 -7.61 -4.01 -4.74
C HIS A 90 -6.87 -2.66 -4.77
N TYR A 91 -5.58 -2.68 -4.47
CA TYR A 91 -4.79 -1.47 -4.27
C TYR A 91 -4.20 -0.94 -5.58
N LYS A 92 -3.66 -1.77 -6.47
CA LYS A 92 -3.08 -1.26 -7.73
C LYS A 92 -4.15 -0.97 -8.78
N LYS A 93 -5.12 -1.88 -8.97
CA LYS A 93 -6.19 -1.73 -9.98
C LYS A 93 -7.44 -1.01 -9.47
N GLY A 94 -7.55 -0.72 -8.17
CA GLY A 94 -8.69 0.00 -7.60
C GLY A 94 -10.02 -0.78 -7.63
N ILE A 95 -9.99 -2.11 -7.75
CA ILE A 95 -11.21 -2.93 -7.80
C ILE A 95 -11.79 -3.02 -6.40
N SER A 96 -13.09 -2.74 -6.25
CA SER A 96 -13.76 -2.81 -4.94
C SER A 96 -13.84 -4.26 -4.41
N LYS A 97 -13.84 -4.39 -3.08
CA LYS A 97 -13.92 -5.69 -2.38
C LYS A 97 -15.14 -6.51 -2.83
N SER A 98 -16.29 -5.85 -3.00
CA SER A 98 -17.51 -6.49 -3.49
C SER A 98 -17.41 -6.93 -4.96
N ALA A 99 -16.72 -6.18 -5.82
CA ALA A 99 -16.48 -6.58 -7.21
C ALA A 99 -15.55 -7.80 -7.30
N ILE A 100 -14.50 -7.85 -6.48
CA ILE A 100 -13.63 -9.04 -6.38
C ILE A 100 -14.43 -10.24 -5.89
N ALA A 101 -15.27 -10.07 -4.86
CA ALA A 101 -16.11 -11.14 -4.31
C ALA A 101 -17.07 -11.73 -5.35
N ARG A 102 -17.72 -10.88 -6.16
CA ARG A 102 -18.57 -11.32 -7.28
C ARG A 102 -17.77 -12.10 -8.32
N LYS A 103 -16.57 -11.64 -8.68
CA LYS A 103 -15.69 -12.32 -9.64
C LYS A 103 -15.23 -13.69 -9.14
N GLN A 104 -14.92 -13.80 -7.85
CA GLN A 104 -14.49 -15.06 -7.20
C GLN A 104 -15.65 -15.95 -6.73
N LYS A 105 -16.91 -15.53 -6.94
CA LYS A 105 -18.12 -16.23 -6.49
C LYS A 105 -18.09 -16.56 -4.99
N CYS A 106 -17.64 -15.61 -4.16
CA CYS A 106 -17.56 -15.77 -2.71
C CYS A 106 -18.17 -14.57 -1.98
N SER A 107 -18.29 -14.66 -0.65
CA SER A 107 -18.76 -13.55 0.18
C SER A 107 -17.72 -12.42 0.24
N GLU A 108 -18.19 -11.18 0.37
CA GLU A 108 -17.31 -10.03 0.57
C GLU A 108 -16.53 -10.13 1.90
N GLY A 109 -17.11 -10.77 2.92
CA GLY A 109 -16.43 -11.08 4.18
C GLY A 109 -15.19 -11.98 3.98
N LYS A 110 -15.25 -12.96 3.08
CA LYS A 110 -14.09 -13.80 2.74
C LYS A 110 -12.97 -12.99 2.09
N ILE A 111 -13.33 -12.04 1.21
CA ILE A 111 -12.36 -11.12 0.60
C ILE A 111 -11.73 -10.20 1.65
N ARG A 112 -12.53 -9.64 2.57
CA ARG A 112 -12.03 -8.83 3.69
C ARG A 112 -11.03 -9.60 4.56
N LEU A 113 -11.33 -10.86 4.89
CA LEU A 113 -10.43 -11.69 5.68
C LEU A 113 -9.11 -11.98 4.96
N LYS A 114 -9.18 -12.37 3.68
CA LYS A 114 -7.96 -12.58 2.88
C LYS A 114 -7.12 -11.31 2.75
N LEU A 115 -7.77 -10.16 2.51
CA LEU A 115 -7.09 -8.86 2.46
C LEU A 115 -6.43 -8.52 3.79
N MET A 116 -7.12 -8.67 4.93
CA MET A 116 -6.53 -8.46 6.25
C MET A 116 -5.26 -9.32 6.43
N MET A 117 -5.31 -10.62 6.10
CA MET A 117 -4.15 -11.51 6.23
C MET A 117 -3.00 -11.14 5.28
N ALA A 118 -3.30 -10.61 4.10
CA ALA A 118 -2.30 -10.12 3.17
C ALA A 118 -1.68 -8.80 3.66
N GLU A 119 -2.50 -7.84 4.09
CA GLU A 119 -2.11 -6.55 4.67
C GLU A 119 -1.21 -6.76 5.88
N THR A 120 -1.60 -7.61 6.83
CA THR A 120 -0.79 -7.93 8.02
C THR A 120 0.57 -8.53 7.66
N PHE A 121 0.62 -9.37 6.63
CA PHE A 121 1.89 -9.95 6.17
C PHE A 121 2.82 -8.89 5.57
N VAL A 122 2.28 -7.98 4.75
CA VAL A 122 3.06 -6.87 4.17
C VAL A 122 3.56 -5.93 5.27
N ASP A 123 2.72 -5.57 6.24
CA ASP A 123 3.12 -4.75 7.38
C ASP A 123 4.25 -5.42 8.19
N ALA A 124 4.13 -6.73 8.45
CA ALA A 124 5.19 -7.49 9.12
C ALA A 124 6.51 -7.48 8.33
N CYS A 125 6.46 -7.65 6.99
CA CYS A 125 7.65 -7.55 6.14
C CYS A 125 8.30 -6.17 6.24
N LEU A 126 7.50 -5.11 6.19
CA LEU A 126 7.98 -3.75 6.34
C LEU A 126 8.58 -3.51 7.73
N ILE A 127 8.00 -4.06 8.81
CA ILE A 127 8.55 -3.96 10.17
C ILE A 127 9.92 -4.67 10.23
N MET A 128 9.99 -5.90 9.75
CA MET A 128 11.21 -6.72 9.76
C MET A 128 12.33 -6.12 8.90
N SER A 129 11.98 -5.42 7.82
CA SER A 129 12.97 -4.73 6.97
C SER A 129 13.69 -3.59 7.69
N GLY A 130 13.11 -3.04 8.77
CA GLY A 130 13.62 -1.86 9.47
C GLY A 130 13.59 -0.57 8.63
N ALA A 131 12.99 -0.60 7.44
CA ALA A 131 12.90 0.55 6.57
C ALA A 131 11.98 1.62 7.18
N LYS A 132 12.45 2.86 7.15
CA LYS A 132 11.67 4.05 7.49
C LYS A 132 11.12 4.63 6.19
N LEU A 133 9.81 4.75 6.10
CA LEU A 133 9.14 5.37 4.96
C LEU A 133 8.99 6.87 5.22
N GLU A 134 9.06 7.70 4.19
CA GLU A 134 8.79 9.14 4.33
C GLU A 134 7.34 9.37 4.78
N MET A 135 6.41 8.54 4.30
CA MET A 135 5.02 8.59 4.71
C MET A 135 4.74 8.24 6.18
N ASP A 136 5.70 7.65 6.90
CA ASP A 136 5.54 7.24 8.29
C ASP A 136 5.11 8.42 9.19
N GLU A 137 5.52 9.65 8.89
CA GLU A 137 5.18 10.83 9.69
C GLU A 137 3.67 11.04 9.88
N TRP A 138 2.87 10.69 8.89
CA TRP A 138 1.41 10.90 8.88
C TRP A 138 0.60 9.61 8.69
N THR A 139 1.23 8.45 8.47
CA THR A 139 0.53 7.15 8.45
C THR A 139 0.47 6.46 9.81
N HIS A 140 1.11 6.98 10.85
CA HIS A 140 0.93 6.44 12.19
C HIS A 140 -0.45 6.78 12.73
N LYS A 141 -1.15 5.79 13.29
CA LYS A 141 -2.39 6.05 14.02
C LYS A 141 -2.08 6.96 15.21
N SER A 142 -2.58 8.20 15.15
CA SER A 142 -2.65 9.08 16.32
C SER A 142 -3.53 8.39 17.35
N GLU A 143 -3.07 8.24 18.58
CA GLU A 143 -4.01 8.13 19.69
C GLU A 143 -4.92 9.35 19.57
N ILE A 144 -6.23 9.13 19.35
CA ILE A 144 -7.20 10.13 19.79
C ILE A 144 -6.85 10.31 21.26
N GLU A 145 -6.41 11.52 21.62
CA GLU A 145 -6.35 12.00 22.98
C GLU A 145 -7.67 11.61 23.64
N LYS A 146 -7.68 10.49 24.37
CA LYS A 146 -8.65 10.25 25.42
C LYS A 146 -8.24 11.12 26.60
N ILE A 147 -8.11 12.42 26.36
CA ILE A 147 -8.10 13.43 27.38
C ILE A 147 -9.57 13.80 27.58
N THR A 148 -10.13 13.21 28.62
CA THR A 148 -11.35 13.59 29.34
C THR A 148 -12.68 13.34 28.64
#